data_AF-A0A3P6SPE3-F1
#
_entry.id   AF-A0A3P6SPE3-F1
#
_cell.length_a   1.000
_cell.length_b   1.000
_cell.length_c   1.000
_cell.angle_alpha   90.00
_cell.angle_beta   90.00
_cell.angle_gamma   90.00
#
_symmetry.space_group_name_H-M   'P 1'
#
loop_
_entity.id
_entity.type
_entity.pdbx_description
1 polymer ?
#
loop_
_entity_poly.entity_id
_entity_poly.type
_entity_poly.pdbx_seq_one_letter_code
_entity_poly.pdbx_strand_id
1 'polypeptide(L)'
;MTEKVDLDDETIAYVPCAFYCVMLEMEKFNSRPFSYSILSILKICSVSVMEFFDKLGRWIDIATSSKKIQEHSFKIQSSLAVSVVIYKKLLPIFRSLFQYVPSSSSQTFDSYSLFSFIWLTVIIMKKSLPSEDLLTCFHMLLCIVEWVYKDLCFHDCEDHVEPESAIHMMENKDGVRVLEVLCRSFDGVLLDAKHFRTHWFNVKRESILPSLKHKDLDLQTNIERYLNSLNDAYNGIMLRKGEIDERMFIPADITTVFEPSSD
;
A
#
# COMPACT_ATOMS: atom_id res chain seq x y z
N MET A 1 -1.18 40.66 -22.78
CA MET A 1 -2.22 40.32 -21.79
C MET A 1 -2.54 38.86 -21.98
N THR A 2 -2.04 38.00 -21.10
CA THR A 2 -2.40 36.58 -21.10
C THR A 2 -3.81 36.51 -20.53
N GLU A 3 -4.82 36.20 -21.35
CA GLU A 3 -6.16 35.91 -20.84
C GLU A 3 -6.05 34.76 -19.85
N LYS A 4 -6.34 35.03 -18.58
CA LYS A 4 -6.67 33.98 -17.63
C LYS A 4 -7.99 33.39 -18.12
N VAL A 5 -7.91 32.22 -18.72
CA VAL A 5 -9.09 31.38 -18.93
C VAL A 5 -9.44 30.82 -17.54
N ASP A 6 -10.36 31.48 -16.85
CA ASP A 6 -10.97 30.94 -15.64
C ASP A 6 -11.90 29.81 -16.09
N LEU A 7 -11.38 28.59 -16.05
CA LEU A 7 -12.19 27.38 -16.22
C LEU A 7 -13.12 27.29 -15.00
N ASP A 8 -14.40 27.00 -15.22
CA ASP A 8 -15.31 26.70 -14.12
C ASP A 8 -14.85 25.43 -13.36
N ASP A 9 -15.22 25.34 -12.08
CA ASP A 9 -14.80 24.24 -11.20
C ASP A 9 -15.24 22.87 -11.76
N GLU A 10 -16.34 22.83 -12.50
CA GLU A 10 -16.83 21.61 -13.15
C GLU A 10 -15.90 21.14 -14.28
N THR A 11 -15.42 22.06 -15.11
CA THR A 11 -14.48 21.79 -16.21
C THR A 11 -13.11 21.40 -15.67
N ILE A 12 -12.61 22.08 -14.63
CA ILE A 12 -11.35 21.73 -13.95
C ILE A 12 -11.40 20.29 -13.45
N ALA A 13 -12.55 19.84 -12.96
CA ALA A 13 -12.68 18.49 -12.43
C ALA A 13 -12.59 17.36 -13.49
N TYR A 14 -12.78 17.68 -14.78
CA TYR A 14 -12.57 16.73 -15.88
C TYR A 14 -11.12 16.71 -16.42
N VAL A 15 -10.29 17.70 -16.07
CA VAL A 15 -8.89 17.77 -16.50
C VAL A 15 -8.12 16.47 -16.16
N PRO A 16 -8.21 15.91 -14.94
CA PRO A 16 -7.52 14.65 -14.63
C PRO A 16 -7.97 13.48 -15.51
N CYS A 17 -9.24 13.44 -15.93
CA CYS A 17 -9.77 12.40 -16.81
C CYS A 17 -9.15 12.48 -18.20
N ALA A 18 -9.06 13.69 -18.76
CA ALA A 18 -8.41 13.93 -20.05
C ALA A 18 -6.92 13.53 -20.01
N PHE A 19 -6.18 13.98 -18.99
CA PHE A 19 -4.78 13.62 -18.81
C PHE A 19 -4.59 12.10 -18.68
N TYR A 20 -5.44 11.43 -17.89
CA TYR A 20 -5.41 9.98 -17.72
C TYR A 20 -5.59 9.24 -19.06
N CYS A 21 -6.60 9.59 -19.83
CA CYS A 21 -6.85 8.99 -21.15
C CYS A 21 -5.66 9.21 -22.10
N VAL A 22 -5.14 10.43 -22.19
CA VAL A 22 -3.98 10.76 -23.04
C VAL A 22 -2.74 9.97 -22.59
N MET A 23 -2.48 9.87 -21.29
CA MET A 23 -1.36 9.09 -20.76
C MET A 23 -1.42 7.62 -21.18
N LEU A 24 -2.61 7.01 -21.16
CA LEU A 24 -2.80 5.60 -21.55
C LEU A 24 -2.76 5.36 -23.06
N GLU A 25 -3.23 6.31 -23.86
CA GLU A 25 -3.15 6.22 -25.31
C GLU A 25 -1.70 6.38 -25.80
N MET A 26 -0.96 7.28 -25.16
CA MET A 26 0.43 7.57 -25.51
C MET A 26 1.43 6.50 -25.04
N GLU A 27 1.02 5.60 -24.12
CA GLU A 27 1.81 4.43 -23.71
C GLU A 27 2.31 3.61 -24.93
N LYS A 28 1.52 3.54 -26.02
CA LYS A 28 1.89 2.86 -27.27
C LYS A 28 3.17 3.39 -27.92
N PHE A 29 3.55 4.62 -27.62
CA PHE A 29 4.73 5.28 -28.18
C PHE A 29 5.96 5.20 -27.27
N ASN A 30 5.89 4.44 -26.16
CA ASN A 30 6.92 4.37 -25.11
C ASN A 30 7.36 5.74 -24.58
N SER A 31 6.57 6.79 -24.82
CA SER A 31 6.78 8.13 -24.32
C SER A 31 5.66 8.42 -23.33
N ARG A 32 6.02 8.55 -22.05
CA ARG A 32 5.09 9.11 -21.08
C ARG A 32 4.99 10.61 -21.39
N PRO A 33 3.83 11.12 -21.80
CA PRO A 33 3.73 12.52 -22.23
C PRO A 33 4.01 13.52 -21.11
N PHE A 34 3.85 13.10 -19.85
CA PHE A 34 3.96 13.95 -18.67
C PHE A 34 4.79 13.29 -17.56
N SER A 35 5.55 14.10 -16.83
CA SER A 35 6.35 13.69 -15.66
C SER A 35 5.51 13.57 -14.37
N TYR A 36 4.22 13.92 -14.40
CA TYR A 36 3.35 13.92 -13.23
C TYR A 36 2.62 12.58 -13.04
N SER A 37 2.41 12.18 -11.79
CA SER A 37 1.49 11.08 -11.46
C SER A 37 0.04 11.58 -11.52
N ILE A 38 -0.91 10.66 -11.72
CA ILE A 38 -2.34 11.00 -11.68
C ILE A 38 -2.70 11.64 -10.33
N LEU A 39 -2.14 11.14 -9.23
CA LEU A 39 -2.38 11.71 -7.91
C LEU A 39 -1.91 13.17 -7.81
N SER A 40 -0.76 13.51 -8.42
CA SER A 40 -0.31 14.91 -8.46
C SER A 40 -1.28 15.80 -9.25
N ILE A 41 -1.83 15.30 -10.36
CA ILE A 41 -2.81 16.04 -11.17
C ILE A 41 -4.12 16.23 -10.39
N LEU A 42 -4.61 15.19 -9.71
CA LEU A 42 -5.78 15.26 -8.85
C LEU A 42 -5.66 16.32 -7.76
N LYS A 43 -4.48 16.38 -7.09
CA LYS A 43 -4.20 17.40 -6.08
C LYS A 43 -4.22 18.81 -6.64
N ILE A 44 -3.65 19.03 -7.83
CA ILE A 44 -3.64 20.35 -8.50
C ILE A 44 -5.07 20.78 -8.85
N CYS A 45 -5.89 19.84 -9.33
CA CYS A 45 -7.28 20.09 -9.71
C CYS A 45 -8.25 20.08 -8.51
N SER A 46 -7.77 19.83 -7.28
CA SER A 46 -8.59 19.67 -6.07
C SER A 46 -9.69 18.59 -6.20
N VAL A 47 -9.43 17.53 -6.97
CA VAL A 47 -10.37 16.43 -7.22
C VAL A 47 -10.02 15.24 -6.33
N SER A 48 -11.01 14.72 -5.59
CA SER A 48 -10.82 13.52 -4.79
C SER A 48 -10.69 12.27 -5.67
N VAL A 49 -10.06 11.19 -5.18
CA VAL A 49 -9.95 9.94 -5.94
C VAL A 49 -11.31 9.33 -6.24
N MET A 50 -12.29 9.43 -5.32
CA MET A 50 -13.64 8.95 -5.56
C MET A 50 -14.34 9.75 -6.66
N GLU A 51 -14.25 11.08 -6.58
CA GLU A 51 -14.82 11.97 -7.60
C GLU A 51 -14.16 11.75 -8.97
N PHE A 52 -12.85 11.51 -8.99
CA PHE A 52 -12.14 11.16 -10.21
C PHE A 52 -12.73 9.92 -10.89
N PHE A 53 -13.01 8.85 -10.16
CA PHE A 53 -13.59 7.64 -10.76
C PHE A 53 -15.02 7.85 -11.24
N ASP A 54 -15.84 8.63 -10.53
CA ASP A 54 -17.19 9.00 -10.99
C ASP A 54 -17.12 9.80 -12.30
N LYS A 55 -16.26 10.82 -12.35
CA LYS A 55 -16.07 11.66 -13.55
C LYS A 55 -15.39 10.91 -14.69
N LEU A 56 -14.45 10.02 -14.41
CA LEU A 56 -13.76 9.22 -15.42
C LEU A 56 -14.73 8.31 -16.16
N GLY A 57 -15.69 7.70 -15.45
CA GLY A 57 -16.75 6.91 -16.08
C GLY A 57 -17.54 7.73 -17.11
N ARG A 58 -18.02 8.92 -16.70
CA ARG A 58 -18.75 9.84 -17.59
C ARG A 58 -17.89 10.32 -18.75
N TRP A 59 -16.62 10.64 -18.49
CA TRP A 59 -15.69 11.12 -19.50
C TRP A 59 -15.43 10.06 -20.58
N ILE A 60 -15.22 8.80 -20.17
CA ILE A 60 -15.00 7.68 -21.08
C ILE A 60 -16.19 7.50 -22.05
N ASP A 61 -17.41 7.65 -21.54
CA ASP A 61 -18.64 7.58 -22.34
C ASP A 61 -18.75 8.74 -23.32
N ILE A 62 -18.52 9.98 -22.86
CA ILE A 62 -18.59 11.20 -23.68
C ILE A 62 -17.51 11.21 -24.76
N ALA A 63 -16.27 10.88 -24.39
CA ALA A 63 -15.13 10.88 -25.29
C ALA A 63 -15.11 9.67 -26.24
N THR A 64 -16.07 8.74 -26.13
CA THR A 64 -16.10 7.49 -26.89
C THR A 64 -14.76 6.75 -26.84
N SER A 65 -14.17 6.72 -25.64
CA SER A 65 -12.83 6.20 -25.40
C SER A 65 -12.70 4.72 -25.79
N SER A 66 -11.50 4.30 -26.18
CA SER A 66 -11.26 2.91 -26.60
C SER A 66 -11.57 1.90 -25.49
N LYS A 67 -11.94 0.67 -25.89
CA LYS A 67 -12.17 -0.45 -24.96
C LYS A 67 -10.97 -0.72 -24.02
N LYS A 68 -9.74 -0.46 -24.49
CA LYS A 68 -8.52 -0.55 -23.67
C LYS A 68 -8.59 0.39 -22.46
N ILE A 69 -9.01 1.64 -22.66
CA ILE A 69 -9.10 2.65 -21.60
C ILE A 69 -10.21 2.28 -20.62
N GLN A 70 -11.36 1.83 -21.15
CA GLN A 70 -12.46 1.30 -20.34
C GLN A 70 -11.98 0.17 -19.43
N GLU A 71 -11.43 -0.91 -20.00
CA GLU A 71 -10.94 -2.08 -19.24
C GLU A 71 -9.85 -1.69 -18.23
N HIS A 72 -8.94 -0.78 -18.61
CA HIS A 72 -7.90 -0.30 -17.70
C HIS A 72 -8.48 0.51 -16.54
N SER A 73 -9.45 1.41 -16.79
CA SER A 73 -10.12 2.20 -15.76
C SER A 73 -10.82 1.33 -14.72
N PHE A 74 -11.57 0.31 -15.15
CA PHE A 74 -12.22 -0.65 -14.25
C PHE A 74 -11.19 -1.46 -13.45
N LYS A 75 -10.09 -1.88 -14.10
CA LYS A 75 -9.01 -2.62 -13.43
C LYS A 75 -8.37 -1.79 -12.32
N ILE A 76 -8.02 -0.53 -12.57
CA ILE A 76 -7.40 0.31 -11.55
C ILE A 76 -8.37 0.63 -10.40
N GLN A 77 -9.67 0.82 -10.70
CA GLN A 77 -10.68 1.07 -9.69
C GLN A 77 -10.87 -0.16 -8.80
N SER A 78 -10.98 -1.36 -9.40
CA SER A 78 -11.09 -2.62 -8.67
C SER A 78 -9.84 -2.91 -7.83
N SER A 79 -8.65 -2.68 -8.39
CA SER A 79 -7.36 -2.84 -7.69
C SER A 79 -7.26 -1.92 -6.48
N LEU A 80 -7.71 -0.66 -6.62
CA LEU A 80 -7.72 0.31 -5.54
C LEU A 80 -8.77 -0.05 -4.46
N ALA A 81 -9.95 -0.52 -4.86
CA ALA A 81 -10.97 -0.95 -3.91
C ALA A 81 -10.46 -2.07 -2.99
N VAL A 82 -9.68 -3.01 -3.52
CA VAL A 82 -9.00 -4.03 -2.72
C VAL A 82 -8.02 -3.38 -1.75
N SER A 83 -7.19 -2.43 -2.21
CA SER A 83 -6.25 -1.71 -1.33
C SER A 83 -6.94 -0.95 -0.21
N VAL A 84 -8.10 -0.34 -0.44
CA VAL A 84 -8.89 0.32 0.61
C VAL A 84 -9.29 -0.68 1.69
N VAL A 85 -9.76 -1.87 1.32
CA VAL A 85 -10.16 -2.89 2.29
C VAL A 85 -8.95 -3.45 3.03
N ILE A 86 -7.83 -3.70 2.34
CA ILE A 86 -6.58 -4.17 2.95
C ILE A 86 -6.01 -3.13 3.91
N TYR A 87 -6.05 -1.85 3.54
CA TYR A 87 -5.64 -0.75 4.42
C TYR A 87 -6.49 -0.73 5.70
N LYS A 88 -7.82 -0.76 5.56
CA LYS A 88 -8.74 -0.83 6.71
C LYS A 88 -8.49 -2.06 7.58
N LYS A 89 -8.11 -3.20 7.01
CA LYS A 89 -7.72 -4.40 7.76
C LYS A 89 -6.37 -4.25 8.47
N LEU A 90 -5.42 -3.52 7.87
CA LEU A 90 -4.12 -3.25 8.48
C LEU A 90 -4.24 -2.41 9.75
N LEU A 91 -5.16 -1.44 9.81
CA LEU A 91 -5.29 -0.54 10.98
C LEU A 91 -5.48 -1.29 12.33
N PRO A 92 -6.51 -2.13 12.53
CA PRO A 92 -6.68 -2.86 13.78
C PRO A 92 -5.59 -3.91 14.01
N ILE A 93 -5.03 -4.51 12.95
CA ILE A 93 -3.89 -5.43 13.07
C ILE A 93 -2.68 -4.68 13.63
N PHE A 94 -2.36 -3.52 13.07
CA PHE A 94 -1.21 -2.72 13.47
C PHE A 94 -1.33 -2.30 14.94
N ARG A 95 -2.49 -1.77 15.34
CA ARG A 95 -2.77 -1.40 16.75
C ARG A 95 -2.69 -2.57 17.72
N SER A 96 -3.09 -3.78 17.28
CA SER A 96 -3.05 -4.95 18.15
C SER A 96 -1.65 -5.47 18.42
N LEU A 97 -0.68 -5.14 17.57
CA LEU A 97 0.66 -5.75 17.58
C LEU A 97 1.77 -4.78 17.97
N PHE A 98 1.57 -3.50 17.67
CA PHE A 98 2.60 -2.49 17.80
C PHE A 98 2.12 -1.36 18.68
N GLN A 99 3.02 -0.86 19.54
CA GLN A 99 2.78 0.32 20.35
C GLN A 99 3.27 1.59 19.64
N TYR A 100 2.76 2.75 20.07
CA TYR A 100 3.13 4.03 19.49
C TYR A 100 4.53 4.46 19.95
N VAL A 101 5.41 4.71 18.97
CA VAL A 101 6.76 5.24 19.14
C VAL A 101 6.85 6.56 18.36
N PRO A 102 7.02 7.71 19.04
CA PRO A 102 7.05 9.01 18.39
C PRO A 102 8.33 9.21 17.58
N SER A 103 8.22 10.00 16.51
CA SER A 103 9.38 10.49 15.76
C SER A 103 10.25 11.36 16.68
N SER A 104 11.53 11.05 16.79
CA SER A 104 12.50 11.87 17.52
C SER A 104 13.75 12.10 16.69
N SER A 105 14.48 13.19 16.95
CA SER A 105 15.73 13.48 16.23
C SER A 105 16.82 12.45 16.48
N SER A 106 16.69 11.62 17.53
CA SER A 106 17.64 10.58 17.91
C SER A 106 17.24 9.18 17.44
N GLN A 107 15.96 8.94 17.12
CA GLN A 107 15.46 7.62 16.77
C GLN A 107 14.88 7.65 15.36
N THR A 108 15.59 7.03 14.42
CA THR A 108 15.19 6.91 13.01
C THR A 108 14.13 5.85 12.77
N PHE A 109 13.88 4.99 13.77
CA PHE A 109 12.90 3.92 13.72
C PHE A 109 11.70 4.24 14.63
N ASP A 110 10.69 4.89 14.05
CA ASP A 110 9.44 5.30 14.70
C ASP A 110 8.21 4.56 14.12
N SER A 111 7.02 4.79 14.68
CA SER A 111 5.78 4.16 14.18
C SER A 111 5.45 4.56 12.75
N TYR A 112 5.79 5.79 12.33
CA TYR A 112 5.54 6.25 10.95
C TYR A 112 6.35 5.43 9.96
N SER A 113 7.64 5.22 10.26
CA SER A 113 8.57 4.47 9.43
C SER A 113 8.20 2.99 9.37
N LEU A 114 7.82 2.40 10.52
CA LEU A 114 7.34 1.02 10.59
C LEU A 114 6.06 0.81 9.76
N PHE A 115 5.06 1.67 9.94
CA PHE A 115 3.81 1.60 9.18
C PHE A 115 4.05 1.79 7.68
N SER A 116 4.88 2.77 7.32
CA SER A 116 5.27 3.04 5.94
C SER A 116 5.96 1.84 5.31
N PHE A 117 6.86 1.16 6.04
CA PHE A 117 7.53 -0.03 5.56
C PHE A 117 6.54 -1.18 5.28
N ILE A 118 5.63 -1.45 6.21
CA ILE A 118 4.59 -2.48 6.05
C ILE A 118 3.72 -2.15 4.84
N TRP A 119 3.20 -0.92 4.75
CA TRP A 119 2.30 -0.53 3.68
C TRP A 119 2.98 -0.52 2.31
N LEU A 120 4.21 0.01 2.21
CA LEU A 120 4.99 -0.04 0.96
C LEU A 120 5.24 -1.48 0.51
N THR A 121 5.58 -2.36 1.45
CA THR A 121 5.77 -3.79 1.16
C THR A 121 4.48 -4.42 0.63
N VAL A 122 3.34 -4.12 1.27
CA VAL A 122 2.01 -4.60 0.83
C VAL A 122 1.71 -4.15 -0.60
N ILE A 123 1.80 -2.86 -0.89
CA ILE A 123 1.43 -2.34 -2.22
C ILE A 123 2.39 -2.80 -3.32
N ILE A 124 3.69 -2.99 -3.03
CA ILE A 124 4.64 -3.54 -4.00
C ILE A 124 4.34 -5.00 -4.27
N MET A 125 4.19 -5.83 -3.23
CA MET A 125 3.95 -7.26 -3.39
C MET A 125 2.59 -7.54 -4.03
N LYS A 126 1.55 -6.74 -3.71
CA LYS A 126 0.23 -6.82 -4.34
C LYS A 126 0.34 -6.75 -5.86
N LYS A 127 1.12 -5.79 -6.37
CA LYS A 127 1.29 -5.55 -7.82
C LYS A 127 2.06 -6.65 -8.53
N SER A 128 2.64 -7.59 -7.78
CA SER A 128 3.33 -8.79 -8.26
C SER A 128 2.48 -10.08 -8.12
N LEU A 129 1.28 -10.00 -7.55
CA LEU A 129 0.37 -11.13 -7.48
C LEU A 129 -0.17 -11.49 -8.88
N PRO A 130 -0.43 -12.78 -9.16
CA PRO A 130 -1.14 -13.20 -10.38
C PRO A 130 -2.57 -12.63 -10.46
N SER A 131 -3.21 -12.50 -9.29
CA SER A 131 -4.56 -11.96 -9.10
C SER A 131 -4.56 -11.10 -7.84
N GLU A 132 -5.16 -9.92 -7.91
CA GLU A 132 -5.31 -9.00 -6.77
C GLU A 132 -6.67 -9.23 -6.09
N ASP A 133 -7.05 -10.49 -5.85
CA ASP A 133 -8.28 -10.78 -5.09
C ASP A 133 -8.10 -10.47 -3.60
N LEU A 134 -9.21 -10.13 -2.95
CA LEU A 134 -9.19 -9.63 -1.59
C LEU A 134 -8.61 -10.62 -0.57
N LEU A 135 -8.96 -11.91 -0.70
CA LEU A 135 -8.53 -12.94 0.25
C LEU A 135 -7.02 -13.15 0.15
N THR A 136 -6.49 -13.29 -1.07
CA THR A 136 -5.05 -13.44 -1.31
C THR A 136 -4.28 -12.23 -0.81
N CYS A 137 -4.76 -11.01 -1.08
CA CYS A 137 -4.13 -9.79 -0.58
C CYS A 137 -4.17 -9.70 0.95
N PHE A 138 -5.22 -10.22 1.59
CA PHE A 138 -5.33 -10.25 3.04
C PHE A 138 -4.35 -11.25 3.67
N HIS A 139 -4.23 -12.46 3.15
CA HIS A 139 -3.21 -13.40 3.62
C HIS A 139 -1.78 -12.91 3.38
N MET A 140 -1.55 -12.17 2.29
CA MET A 140 -0.29 -11.49 2.04
C MET A 140 0.02 -10.45 3.11
N LEU A 141 -0.95 -9.62 3.49
CA LEU A 141 -0.82 -8.67 4.60
C LEU A 141 -0.42 -9.39 5.90
N LEU A 142 -1.12 -10.49 6.25
CA LEU A 142 -0.80 -11.26 7.47
C LEU A 142 0.63 -11.83 7.45
N CYS A 143 1.11 -12.28 6.29
CA CYS A 143 2.48 -12.79 6.15
C CYS A 143 3.53 -11.67 6.30
N ILE A 144 3.27 -10.50 5.74
CA ILE A 144 4.16 -9.33 5.86
C ILE A 144 4.23 -8.88 7.33
N VAL A 145 3.07 -8.78 7.98
CA VAL A 145 2.99 -8.40 9.40
C VAL A 145 3.67 -9.43 10.30
N GLU A 146 3.46 -10.73 10.06
CA GLU A 146 4.20 -11.78 10.78
C GLU A 146 5.72 -11.63 10.61
N TRP A 147 6.17 -11.34 9.39
CA TRP A 147 7.59 -11.21 9.09
C TRP A 147 8.21 -10.02 9.84
N VAL A 148 7.53 -8.87 9.83
CA VAL A 148 7.96 -7.67 10.56
C VAL A 148 7.93 -7.89 12.06
N TYR A 149 6.83 -8.46 12.60
CA TYR A 149 6.72 -8.74 14.03
C TYR A 149 7.86 -9.62 14.54
N LYS A 150 8.17 -10.71 13.81
CA LYS A 150 9.29 -11.60 14.16
C LYS A 150 10.64 -10.92 14.10
N ASP A 151 10.85 -10.00 13.16
CA ASP A 151 12.08 -9.22 13.07
C ASP A 151 12.27 -8.33 14.31
N LEU A 152 11.21 -7.64 14.75
CA LEU A 152 11.25 -6.80 15.95
C LEU A 152 11.51 -7.60 17.22
N CYS A 153 10.86 -8.76 17.37
CA CYS A 153 11.12 -9.65 18.50
C CYS A 153 12.54 -10.23 18.50
N PHE A 154 13.15 -10.43 17.33
CA PHE A 154 14.50 -10.99 17.23
C PHE A 154 15.59 -9.94 17.51
N HIS A 155 15.32 -8.67 17.22
CA HIS A 155 16.25 -7.55 17.42
C HIS A 155 15.97 -6.74 18.69
N ASP A 156 15.31 -7.35 19.68
CA ASP A 156 15.00 -6.74 20.98
C ASP A 156 14.31 -5.36 20.88
N CYS A 157 13.49 -5.15 19.86
CA CYS A 157 12.71 -3.93 19.66
C CYS A 157 11.38 -3.97 20.45
N GLU A 158 11.47 -4.32 21.73
CA GLU A 158 10.30 -4.47 22.62
C GLU A 158 9.49 -3.17 22.75
N ASP A 159 10.17 -2.02 22.69
CA ASP A 159 9.56 -0.68 22.71
C ASP A 159 8.63 -0.41 21.51
N HIS A 160 8.63 -1.25 20.47
CA HIS A 160 7.72 -1.15 19.32
C HIS A 160 6.62 -2.20 19.34
N VAL A 161 6.69 -3.20 20.21
CA VAL A 161 5.73 -4.31 20.29
C VAL A 161 4.73 -4.04 21.40
N GLU A 162 3.44 -4.26 21.12
CA GLU A 162 2.38 -4.18 22.14
C GLU A 162 2.56 -5.31 23.18
N PRO A 163 2.73 -5.00 24.48
CA PRO A 163 2.97 -6.02 25.51
C PRO A 163 1.92 -7.13 25.56
N GLU A 164 0.63 -6.80 25.38
CA GLU A 164 -0.44 -7.81 25.36
C GLU A 164 -0.30 -8.77 24.17
N SER A 165 0.15 -8.26 23.01
CA SER A 165 0.48 -9.10 21.86
C SER A 165 1.62 -10.05 22.19
N ALA A 166 2.70 -9.57 22.80
CA ALA A 166 3.84 -10.42 23.15
C ALA A 166 3.42 -11.62 24.00
N ILE A 167 2.58 -11.39 25.02
CA ILE A 167 2.00 -12.45 25.86
C ILE A 167 1.18 -13.40 25.01
N HIS A 168 0.21 -12.89 24.25
CA HIS A 168 -0.71 -13.71 23.46
C HIS A 168 0.00 -14.59 22.41
N MET A 169 1.11 -14.10 21.84
CA MET A 169 1.91 -14.82 20.86
C MET A 169 2.76 -15.94 21.49
N MET A 170 3.04 -15.88 22.80
CA MET A 170 3.86 -16.82 23.57
C MET A 170 3.06 -17.85 24.39
N GLU A 171 1.72 -17.72 24.48
CA GLU A 171 0.84 -18.57 25.31
C GLU A 171 0.86 -20.08 24.98
N ASN A 172 1.54 -20.51 23.90
CA ASN A 172 1.59 -21.91 23.49
C ASN A 172 2.92 -22.60 23.80
N LYS A 173 2.83 -23.77 24.45
CA LYS A 173 3.97 -24.67 24.76
C LYS A 173 4.73 -25.17 23.52
N ASP A 174 4.17 -25.02 22.33
CA ASP A 174 4.75 -25.46 21.04
C ASP A 174 5.49 -24.35 20.26
N GLY A 175 5.71 -23.18 20.87
CA GLY A 175 6.45 -22.05 20.29
C GLY A 175 5.57 -20.93 19.71
N VAL A 176 6.22 -19.90 19.14
CA VAL A 176 5.56 -18.66 18.67
C VAL A 176 4.76 -18.92 17.38
N ARG A 177 3.42 -18.88 17.47
CA ARG A 177 2.50 -19.14 16.35
C ARG A 177 1.84 -17.87 15.81
N VAL A 178 2.65 -16.85 15.49
CA VAL A 178 2.17 -15.50 15.09
C VAL A 178 1.07 -15.55 14.02
N LEU A 179 1.32 -16.20 12.87
CA LEU A 179 0.30 -16.27 11.79
C LEU A 179 -1.01 -16.93 12.24
N GLU A 180 -0.97 -17.90 13.15
CA GLU A 180 -2.17 -18.56 13.66
C GLU A 180 -3.00 -17.64 14.54
N VAL A 181 -2.33 -16.90 15.43
CA VAL A 181 -2.96 -15.89 16.25
C VAL A 181 -3.55 -14.77 15.39
N LEU A 182 -2.82 -14.29 14.39
CA LEU A 182 -3.33 -13.29 13.44
C LEU A 182 -4.56 -13.78 12.69
N CYS A 183 -4.53 -15.00 12.15
CA CYS A 183 -5.67 -15.57 11.44
C CYS A 183 -6.89 -15.71 12.37
N ARG A 184 -6.69 -16.17 13.61
CA ARG A 184 -7.78 -16.29 14.58
C ARG A 184 -8.37 -14.93 14.99
N SER A 185 -7.53 -13.92 15.15
CA SER A 185 -7.94 -12.61 15.69
C SER A 185 -8.57 -11.70 14.63
N PHE A 186 -8.23 -11.91 13.35
CA PHE A 186 -8.63 -11.03 12.24
C PHE A 186 -9.38 -11.74 11.11
N ASP A 187 -9.94 -12.93 11.40
CA ASP A 187 -10.74 -13.73 10.48
C ASP A 187 -9.97 -14.20 9.22
N GLY A 188 -8.69 -14.52 9.39
CA GLY A 188 -7.87 -15.16 8.36
C GLY A 188 -8.13 -16.67 8.25
N VAL A 189 -8.23 -17.18 7.03
CA VAL A 189 -8.26 -18.64 6.78
C VAL A 189 -6.86 -19.23 6.98
N LEU A 190 -6.62 -19.86 8.13
CA LEU A 190 -5.29 -20.31 8.56
C LEU A 190 -4.59 -21.24 7.56
N LEU A 191 -5.32 -22.20 6.99
CA LEU A 191 -4.75 -23.17 6.06
C LEU A 191 -4.24 -22.47 4.78
N ASP A 192 -5.07 -21.59 4.23
CA ASP A 192 -4.74 -20.78 3.05
C ASP A 192 -3.58 -19.84 3.34
N ALA A 193 -3.56 -19.18 4.49
CA ALA A 193 -2.47 -18.31 4.91
C ALA A 193 -1.14 -19.08 5.05
N LYS A 194 -1.16 -20.28 5.64
CA LYS A 194 0.01 -21.16 5.73
C LYS A 194 0.49 -21.60 4.35
N HIS A 195 -0.44 -21.94 3.46
CA HIS A 195 -0.14 -22.30 2.08
C HIS A 195 0.49 -21.13 1.33
N PHE A 196 -0.12 -19.95 1.36
CA PHE A 196 0.37 -18.71 0.76
C PHE A 196 1.77 -18.36 1.27
N ARG A 197 1.98 -18.41 2.60
CA ARG A 197 3.28 -18.14 3.23
C ARG A 197 4.38 -19.04 2.65
N THR A 198 4.09 -20.34 2.58
CA THR A 198 5.07 -21.37 2.22
C THR A 198 5.38 -21.39 0.74
N HIS A 199 4.35 -21.33 -0.10
CA HIS A 199 4.48 -21.57 -1.54
C HIS A 199 4.59 -20.29 -2.37
N TRP A 200 4.18 -19.15 -1.82
CA TRP A 200 4.24 -17.88 -2.55
C TRP A 200 5.11 -16.84 -1.85
N PHE A 201 4.77 -16.44 -0.62
CA PHE A 201 5.48 -15.34 0.07
C PHE A 201 6.97 -15.63 0.25
N ASN A 202 7.33 -16.77 0.87
CA ASN A 202 8.72 -17.14 1.11
C ASN A 202 9.50 -17.38 -0.19
N VAL A 203 8.82 -17.84 -1.25
CA VAL A 203 9.44 -18.13 -2.55
C VAL A 203 9.67 -16.86 -3.36
N LYS A 204 8.77 -15.88 -3.27
CA LYS A 204 8.75 -14.71 -4.17
C LYS A 204 9.29 -13.43 -3.55
N ARG A 205 9.23 -13.27 -2.22
CA ARG A 205 9.61 -12.01 -1.55
C ARG A 205 11.01 -11.53 -1.91
N GLU A 206 11.98 -12.42 -2.05
CA GLU A 206 13.36 -12.07 -2.43
C GLU A 206 13.43 -11.49 -3.84
N SER A 207 12.73 -12.10 -4.79
CA SER A 207 12.69 -11.61 -6.19
C SER A 207 11.89 -10.32 -6.35
N ILE A 208 10.87 -10.10 -5.52
CA ILE A 208 10.01 -8.91 -5.59
C ILE A 208 10.64 -7.73 -4.84
N LEU A 209 11.33 -8.00 -3.73
CA LEU A 209 11.93 -7.01 -2.82
C LEU A 209 13.44 -7.25 -2.71
N PRO A 210 14.21 -7.19 -3.82
CA PRO A 210 15.62 -7.59 -3.84
C PRO A 210 16.54 -6.69 -3.00
N SER A 211 16.07 -5.49 -2.62
CA SER A 211 16.82 -4.54 -1.79
C SER A 211 16.79 -4.85 -0.29
N LEU A 212 15.90 -5.74 0.16
CA LEU A 212 15.75 -6.10 1.58
C LEU A 212 16.68 -7.25 1.95
N LYS A 213 17.19 -7.27 3.20
CA LYS A 213 17.94 -8.41 3.72
C LYS A 213 16.99 -9.46 4.29
N HIS A 214 16.60 -10.45 3.48
CA HIS A 214 15.52 -11.39 3.82
C HIS A 214 15.84 -12.40 4.94
N LYS A 215 17.12 -12.64 5.21
CA LYS A 215 17.57 -13.54 6.28
C LYS A 215 17.65 -12.85 7.64
N ASP A 216 17.88 -11.55 7.61
CA ASP A 216 18.16 -10.72 8.78
C ASP A 216 17.75 -9.29 8.42
N LEU A 217 16.47 -8.97 8.64
CA LEU A 217 15.89 -7.75 8.12
C LEU A 217 16.43 -6.55 8.92
N ASP A 218 16.46 -6.65 10.25
CA ASP A 218 17.04 -5.67 11.17
C ASP A 218 16.49 -4.28 10.83
N LEU A 219 15.16 -4.16 10.98
CA LEU A 219 14.44 -2.94 10.63
C LEU A 219 14.99 -1.73 11.39
N GLN A 220 15.29 -1.89 12.68
CA GLN A 220 15.82 -0.82 13.52
C GLN A 220 17.03 -0.14 12.88
N THR A 221 17.97 -0.91 12.35
CA THR A 221 19.20 -0.38 11.75
C THR A 221 19.03 0.03 10.29
N ASN A 222 18.13 -0.63 9.54
CA ASN A 222 18.08 -0.53 8.08
C ASN A 222 16.83 0.21 7.52
N ILE A 223 15.92 0.70 8.38
CA ILE A 223 14.61 1.23 7.97
C ILE A 223 14.69 2.34 6.92
N GLU A 224 15.57 3.34 7.09
CA GLU A 224 15.69 4.47 6.17
C GLU A 224 16.12 4.00 4.77
N ARG A 225 17.13 3.12 4.72
CA ARG A 225 17.60 2.52 3.47
C ARG A 225 16.50 1.71 2.78
N TYR A 226 15.73 0.94 3.55
CA TYR A 226 14.64 0.15 3.00
C TYR A 226 13.51 1.03 2.49
N LEU A 227 13.09 2.05 3.23
CA LEU A 227 12.05 2.99 2.78
C LEU A 227 12.45 3.70 1.49
N ASN A 228 13.71 4.15 1.37
CA ASN A 228 14.22 4.73 0.13
C ASN A 228 14.13 3.73 -1.03
N SER A 229 14.64 2.51 -0.83
CA SER A 229 14.65 1.47 -1.87
C SER A 229 13.23 1.03 -2.28
N LEU A 230 12.31 0.91 -1.32
CA LEU A 230 10.92 0.54 -1.57
C LEU A 230 10.17 1.66 -2.30
N ASN A 231 10.39 2.91 -1.94
CA ASN A 231 9.84 4.05 -2.66
C ASN A 231 10.31 4.09 -4.11
N ASP A 232 11.59 3.86 -4.36
CA ASP A 232 12.14 3.80 -5.71
C ASP A 232 11.56 2.64 -6.52
N ALA A 233 11.44 1.46 -5.91
CA ALA A 233 10.81 0.30 -6.54
C ALA A 233 9.34 0.59 -6.90
N TYR A 234 8.58 1.20 -5.98
CA TYR A 234 7.19 1.54 -6.21
C TYR A 234 7.02 2.65 -7.25
N ASN A 235 7.89 3.68 -7.24
CA ASN A 235 7.96 4.68 -8.31
C ASN A 235 8.13 4.01 -9.67
N GLY A 236 9.04 3.03 -9.79
CA GLY A 236 9.22 2.24 -11.01
C GLY A 236 8.00 1.42 -11.44
N ILE A 237 7.16 0.97 -10.49
CA ILE A 237 5.87 0.32 -10.80
C ILE A 237 4.85 1.35 -11.30
N MET A 238 4.73 2.49 -10.63
CA MET A 238 3.79 3.57 -10.99
C MET A 238 4.10 4.17 -12.36
N LEU A 239 5.38 4.36 -12.69
CA LEU A 239 5.80 4.83 -14.01
C LEU A 239 5.42 3.86 -15.13
N ARG A 240 5.48 2.54 -14.87
CA ARG A 240 5.17 1.50 -15.87
C ARG A 240 3.68 1.24 -16.04
N LYS A 241 2.89 1.27 -14.96
CA LYS A 241 1.46 0.88 -14.99
C LYS A 241 0.49 2.07 -15.10
N GLY A 242 0.91 3.29 -14.78
CA GLY A 242 0.04 4.47 -14.87
C GLY A 242 -1.16 4.42 -13.90
N GLU A 243 -0.97 3.85 -12.71
CA GLU A 243 -2.03 3.66 -11.71
C GLU A 243 -2.08 4.81 -10.69
N ILE A 244 -3.07 4.75 -9.79
CA ILE A 244 -3.18 5.65 -8.63
C ILE A 244 -2.07 5.31 -7.63
N ASP A 245 -1.39 6.33 -7.11
CA ASP A 245 -0.33 6.17 -6.12
C ASP A 245 -0.92 5.80 -4.75
N GLU A 246 -0.85 4.52 -4.41
CA GLU A 246 -1.45 3.96 -3.18
C GLU A 246 -0.66 4.35 -1.91
N ARG A 247 0.45 5.09 -2.01
CA ARG A 247 1.10 5.71 -0.84
C ARG A 247 0.25 6.81 -0.21
N MET A 248 -0.79 7.28 -0.90
CA MET A 248 -1.77 8.21 -0.34
C MET A 248 -2.47 7.68 0.92
N PHE A 249 -2.45 6.36 1.17
CA PHE A 249 -2.97 5.75 2.39
C PHE A 249 -2.00 5.85 3.58
N ILE A 250 -0.72 6.19 3.36
CA ILE A 250 0.20 6.47 4.46
C ILE A 250 -0.25 7.79 5.10
N PRO A 251 -0.65 7.79 6.39
CA PRO A 251 -1.21 8.96 7.02
C PRO A 251 -0.11 10.00 7.27
N ALA A 252 -0.42 11.28 7.06
CA ALA A 252 0.49 12.36 7.39
C ALA A 252 0.74 12.48 8.91
N ASP A 253 -0.27 12.10 9.70
CA ASP A 253 -0.19 11.97 11.15
C ASP A 253 -0.42 10.51 11.55
N ILE A 254 0.66 9.84 11.95
CA ILE A 254 0.63 8.43 12.30
C ILE A 254 -0.20 8.14 13.56
N THR A 255 -0.44 9.14 14.42
CA THR A 255 -1.24 8.94 15.64
C THR A 255 -2.67 8.50 15.31
N THR A 256 -3.21 8.93 14.16
CA THR A 256 -4.54 8.54 13.69
C THR A 256 -4.70 7.04 13.46
N VAL A 257 -3.60 6.30 13.19
CA VAL A 257 -3.63 4.83 13.09
C VAL A 257 -3.94 4.18 14.43
N PHE A 258 -3.51 4.81 15.53
CA PHE A 258 -3.69 4.32 16.89
C PHE A 258 -5.05 4.69 17.50
N GLU A 259 -5.84 5.52 16.81
CA GLU A 259 -7.20 5.89 17.24
C GLU A 259 -8.23 4.89 16.67
N PRO A 260 -9.04 4.22 17.52
CA PRO A 260 -10.06 3.26 17.06
C PRO A 260 -11.16 3.89 16.19
N SER A 261 -11.35 5.22 16.27
CA SER A 261 -12.32 5.96 15.47
C SER A 261 -11.97 6.06 13.98
N SER A 262 -10.77 5.62 13.59
CA SER A 262 -10.25 5.73 12.22
C SER A 262 -10.56 4.53 11.31
N ASP A 263 -11.35 3.55 11.78
CA ASP A 263 -11.67 2.29 11.08
C ASP A 263 -12.76 2.40 9.99
#